data_AF-A0A9X0WAP0-F1
#
_entry.id   AF-A0A9X0WAP0-F1
#
_cell.length_a   1.000
_cell.length_b   1.000
_cell.length_c   1.000
_cell.angle_alpha   90.00
_cell.angle_beta   90.00
_cell.angle_gamma   90.00
#
_symmetry.space_group_name_H-M   'P 1'
#
loop_
_entity.id
_entity.type
_entity.pdbx_description
1 polymer ?
#
loop_
_entity_poly.entity_id
_entity_poly.type
_entity_poly.pdbx_seq_one_letter_code
_entity_poly.pdbx_strand_id
1 'polypeptide(L)'
;MSPPAIALTDPPRIGLDPDPPAGTRVSEADYWASYYEHDNGYEWNDGYLEVKPVSDTLTIRVYQWLLQLLQFYLETHDNAQLTALEMGFRLRLADKVAIRKPDLGLVLDSNPIPLADLDRSYKGTFDLCVEALSDSTPAEIARDTEQKRREYEAAGVREYYILHHETRWQRFYRRNAFGRYQPIPTDEGVLQSEVVPGLRFRLEDLQRQPGPTAMIEDAVYAPFVLPKWQRDREVLEVERRARAFAEQAREQSEQAYQQAELARQQAEQALHQAEQLAQQEREEKAALLAELARLRGVS
;
A
#
# COMPACT_ATOMS: atom_id res chain seq x y z
N MET A 1 39.69 61.65 -26.47
CA MET A 1 40.17 60.28 -26.69
C MET A 1 39.83 59.48 -25.45
N SER A 2 38.85 58.59 -25.54
CA SER A 2 38.46 57.72 -24.42
C SER A 2 39.46 56.58 -24.27
N PRO A 3 39.80 56.14 -23.04
CA PRO A 3 40.69 55.00 -22.83
C PRO A 3 40.03 53.71 -23.33
N PRO A 4 40.81 52.71 -23.79
CA PRO A 4 40.25 51.47 -24.30
C PRO A 4 39.63 50.67 -23.14
N ALA A 5 38.45 50.12 -23.39
CA ALA A 5 37.82 49.16 -22.50
C ALA A 5 38.72 47.94 -22.36
N ILE A 6 39.11 47.62 -21.12
CA ILE A 6 39.75 46.35 -20.80
C ILE A 6 38.67 45.28 -20.98
N ALA A 7 38.79 44.48 -22.05
CA ALA A 7 37.97 43.30 -22.22
C ALA A 7 38.30 42.34 -21.07
N LEU A 8 37.35 42.17 -20.15
CA LEU A 8 37.33 41.04 -19.23
C LEU A 8 37.16 39.79 -20.08
N THR A 9 38.27 39.14 -20.43
CA THR A 9 38.26 37.81 -21.01
C THR A 9 37.71 36.85 -19.97
N ASP A 10 36.69 36.07 -20.33
CA ASP A 10 36.22 34.94 -19.53
C ASP A 10 37.42 34.08 -19.12
N PRO A 11 37.51 33.64 -17.84
CA PRO A 11 38.56 32.74 -17.43
C PRO A 11 38.50 31.47 -18.30
N PRO A 12 39.64 30.85 -18.63
CA PRO A 12 39.67 29.63 -19.43
C PRO A 12 38.80 28.58 -18.74
N ARG A 13 37.92 27.92 -19.51
CA ARG A 13 37.22 26.71 -19.07
C ARG A 13 38.28 25.65 -18.77
N ILE A 14 38.74 25.59 -17.52
CA ILE A 14 39.51 24.47 -17.00
C ILE A 14 38.67 23.24 -17.33
N GLY A 15 39.26 22.28 -18.06
CA GLY A 15 38.56 21.05 -18.43
C GLY A 15 37.95 20.45 -17.17
N LEU A 16 36.63 20.29 -17.15
CA LEU A 16 35.93 19.66 -16.06
C LEU A 16 36.49 18.24 -15.88
N ASP A 17 36.88 17.90 -14.66
CA ASP A 17 37.26 16.53 -14.31
C ASP A 17 36.00 15.66 -14.49
N PRO A 18 36.05 14.55 -15.25
CA PRO A 18 34.91 13.65 -15.36
C PRO A 18 34.53 13.07 -14.00
N ASP A 19 35.49 12.73 -13.13
CA ASP A 19 35.25 12.03 -11.85
C ASP A 19 35.82 12.81 -10.65
N PRO A 20 35.31 14.03 -10.38
CA PRO A 20 35.87 14.87 -9.34
C PRO A 20 35.64 14.27 -7.95
N PRO A 21 36.61 14.30 -7.03
CA PRO A 21 36.37 13.84 -5.66
C PRO A 21 35.28 14.68 -4.97
N ALA A 22 34.64 14.11 -3.94
CA ALA A 22 33.75 14.85 -3.05
C ALA A 22 34.46 16.10 -2.49
N GLY A 23 33.73 17.20 -2.34
CA GLY A 23 34.28 18.49 -1.91
C GLY A 23 34.96 19.29 -3.04
N THR A 24 34.91 18.81 -4.29
CA THR A 24 35.35 19.62 -5.44
C THR A 24 34.44 20.82 -5.62
N ARG A 25 35.06 22.00 -5.83
CA ARG A 25 34.32 23.24 -6.06
C ARG A 25 33.89 23.35 -7.52
N VAL A 26 32.58 23.46 -7.75
CA VAL A 26 31.96 23.50 -9.08
C VAL A 26 30.84 24.55 -9.09
N SER A 27 30.72 25.34 -10.16
CA SER A 27 29.63 26.31 -10.29
C SER A 27 28.27 25.59 -10.41
N GLU A 28 27.18 26.26 -10.05
CA GLU A 28 25.85 25.64 -10.21
C GLU A 28 25.56 25.28 -11.68
N ALA A 29 26.01 26.13 -12.63
CA ALA A 29 25.83 25.89 -14.06
C ALA A 29 26.58 24.64 -14.53
N ASP A 30 27.82 24.45 -14.10
CA ASP A 30 28.61 23.27 -14.43
C ASP A 30 28.04 22.02 -13.76
N TYR A 31 27.49 22.15 -12.54
CA TYR A 31 26.77 21.05 -11.88
C TYR A 31 25.60 20.56 -12.74
N TRP A 32 24.71 21.45 -13.16
CA TRP A 32 23.59 21.07 -14.01
C TRP A 32 24.03 20.50 -15.37
N ALA A 33 25.10 21.04 -15.95
CA ALA A 33 25.57 20.64 -17.28
C ALA A 33 26.32 19.30 -17.28
N SER A 34 26.98 18.92 -16.18
CA SER A 34 27.93 17.81 -16.20
C SER A 34 27.85 16.84 -15.01
N TYR A 35 27.29 17.27 -13.87
CA TYR A 35 27.37 16.48 -12.64
C TYR A 35 26.02 16.04 -12.07
N TYR A 36 24.91 16.66 -12.49
CA TYR A 36 23.57 16.30 -12.03
C TYR A 36 23.20 14.87 -12.44
N GLU A 37 23.56 14.42 -13.65
CA GLU A 37 23.26 13.07 -14.14
C GLU A 37 24.46 12.13 -14.07
N HIS A 38 25.47 12.49 -13.26
CA HIS A 38 26.71 11.73 -13.17
C HIS A 38 26.54 10.43 -12.38
N ASP A 39 27.26 9.38 -12.77
CA ASP A 39 27.16 8.03 -12.19
C ASP A 39 27.48 7.98 -10.69
N ASN A 40 28.36 8.87 -10.22
CA ASN A 40 28.71 9.03 -8.79
C ASN A 40 27.58 9.63 -7.93
N GLY A 41 26.46 10.05 -8.52
CA GLY A 41 25.26 10.48 -7.77
C GLY A 41 25.46 11.76 -6.96
N TYR A 42 26.13 12.77 -7.50
CA TYR A 42 26.42 13.99 -6.74
C TYR A 42 25.16 14.79 -6.39
N GLU A 43 25.11 15.24 -5.14
CA GLU A 43 24.38 16.43 -4.70
C GLU A 43 25.29 17.67 -4.81
N TRP A 44 24.72 18.87 -4.76
CA TRP A 44 25.47 20.11 -4.82
C TRP A 44 25.08 21.03 -3.68
N ASN A 45 26.05 21.60 -2.99
CA ASN A 45 25.81 22.45 -1.84
C ASN A 45 26.79 23.63 -1.84
N ASP A 46 26.26 24.82 -2.10
CA ASP A 46 27.00 26.10 -2.09
C ASP A 46 28.33 26.08 -2.85
N GLY A 47 28.31 25.50 -4.04
CA GLY A 47 29.50 25.42 -4.90
C GLY A 47 30.33 24.16 -4.70
N TYR A 48 29.92 23.21 -3.88
CA TYR A 48 30.67 21.97 -3.62
C TYR A 48 29.87 20.74 -4.00
N LEU A 49 30.55 19.77 -4.63
CA LEU A 49 29.98 18.45 -4.91
C LEU A 49 29.99 17.58 -3.64
N GLU A 50 28.87 16.95 -3.35
CA GLU A 50 28.72 15.98 -2.26
C GLU A 50 28.34 14.62 -2.85
N VAL A 51 29.13 13.58 -2.59
CA VAL A 51 28.79 12.21 -3.02
C VAL A 51 27.70 11.68 -2.11
N LYS A 52 26.68 11.05 -2.69
CA LYS A 52 25.65 10.37 -1.92
C LYS A 52 26.12 8.95 -1.56
N PRO A 53 26.31 8.65 -0.27
CA PRO A 53 26.68 7.31 0.17
C PRO A 53 25.48 6.36 0.05
N VAL A 54 25.76 5.07 -0.15
CA VAL A 54 24.74 4.01 -0.12
C VAL A 54 24.63 3.46 1.31
N SER A 55 23.41 3.26 1.79
CA SER A 55 23.15 2.68 3.12
C SER A 55 23.39 1.16 3.16
N ASP A 56 23.39 0.59 4.37
CA ASP A 56 23.51 -0.85 4.56
C ASP A 56 22.27 -1.62 4.06
N THR A 57 22.44 -2.92 3.79
CA THR A 57 21.37 -3.79 3.26
C THR A 57 20.13 -3.88 4.15
N LEU A 58 20.27 -3.79 5.48
CA LEU A 58 19.10 -3.81 6.38
C LEU A 58 18.32 -2.51 6.25
N THR A 59 19.00 -1.36 6.20
CA THR A 59 18.35 -0.06 5.97
C THR A 59 17.71 0.01 4.59
N ILE A 60 18.33 -0.58 3.56
CA ILE A 60 17.74 -0.72 2.22
C ILE A 60 16.43 -1.53 2.27
N ARG A 61 16.31 -2.58 3.10
CA ARG A 61 15.06 -3.33 3.25
C ARG A 61 13.95 -2.50 3.91
N VAL A 62 14.30 -1.67 4.90
CA VAL A 62 13.34 -0.73 5.51
C VAL A 62 12.81 0.24 4.46
N TYR A 63 13.72 0.80 3.65
CA TYR A 63 13.38 1.66 2.53
C TYR A 63 12.47 0.95 1.52
N GLN A 64 12.81 -0.26 1.10
CA GLN A 64 12.02 -1.03 0.12
C GLN A 64 10.61 -1.33 0.62
N TRP A 65 10.47 -1.65 1.91
CA TRP A 65 9.17 -1.88 2.52
C TRP A 65 8.31 -0.61 2.51
N LEU A 66 8.88 0.55 2.89
CA LEU A 66 8.13 1.82 2.84
C LEU A 66 7.79 2.22 1.40
N LEU A 67 8.71 2.02 0.44
CA LEU A 67 8.46 2.26 -0.98
C LEU A 67 7.27 1.42 -1.48
N GLN A 68 7.23 0.12 -1.15
CA GLN A 68 6.11 -0.73 -1.51
C GLN A 68 4.80 -0.26 -0.86
N LEU A 69 4.84 0.16 0.40
CA LEU A 69 3.67 0.69 1.09
C LEU A 69 3.12 1.95 0.40
N LEU A 70 4.01 2.88 0.02
CA LEU A 70 3.65 4.09 -0.71
C LEU A 70 3.07 3.77 -2.09
N GLN A 71 3.60 2.76 -2.79
CA GLN A 71 3.04 2.31 -4.07
C GLN A 71 1.61 1.80 -3.90
N PHE A 72 1.33 0.95 -2.90
CA PHE A 72 -0.04 0.52 -2.62
C PHE A 72 -0.96 1.69 -2.27
N TYR A 73 -0.46 2.64 -1.47
CA TYR A 73 -1.21 3.85 -1.15
C TYR A 73 -1.61 4.61 -2.42
N LEU A 74 -0.68 4.84 -3.34
CA LEU A 74 -0.92 5.59 -4.60
C LEU A 74 -1.76 4.83 -5.62
N GLU A 75 -1.69 3.50 -5.65
CA GLU A 75 -2.62 2.68 -6.45
C GLU A 75 -4.08 2.83 -6.00
N THR A 76 -4.28 3.12 -4.70
CA THR A 76 -5.61 3.35 -4.13
C THR A 76 -6.00 4.83 -4.16
N HIS A 77 -5.03 5.73 -3.99
CA HIS A 77 -5.21 7.17 -3.88
C HIS A 77 -4.48 7.87 -5.04
N ASP A 78 -5.25 8.31 -6.02
CA ASP A 78 -4.76 9.16 -7.11
C ASP A 78 -4.72 10.62 -6.65
N ASN A 79 -3.77 10.94 -5.75
CA ASN A 79 -3.65 12.28 -5.14
C ASN A 79 -2.21 12.81 -5.02
N ALA A 80 -1.24 12.06 -5.55
CA ALA A 80 0.17 12.38 -5.46
C ALA A 80 1.00 11.59 -6.48
N GLN A 81 2.20 12.07 -6.73
CA GLN A 81 3.23 11.41 -7.54
C GLN A 81 4.46 11.11 -6.69
N LEU A 82 5.04 9.93 -6.89
CA LEU A 82 6.26 9.49 -6.23
C LEU A 82 7.46 9.62 -7.16
N THR A 83 8.55 10.22 -6.66
CA THR A 83 9.85 10.26 -7.32
C THR A 83 10.85 9.41 -6.57
N ALA A 84 11.71 8.72 -7.31
CA ALA A 84 12.85 7.97 -6.81
C ALA A 84 14.03 8.19 -7.76
N LEU A 85 15.06 7.33 -7.68
CA LEU A 85 16.16 7.27 -8.65
C LEU A 85 16.89 8.61 -8.81
N GLU A 86 17.28 9.22 -7.69
CA GLU A 86 18.14 10.40 -7.66
C GLU A 86 17.53 11.67 -8.29
N MET A 87 16.20 11.77 -8.37
CA MET A 87 15.55 12.99 -8.82
C MET A 87 15.75 14.12 -7.80
N GLY A 88 16.51 15.13 -8.20
CA GLY A 88 16.84 16.26 -7.36
C GLY A 88 15.96 17.49 -7.58
N PHE A 89 16.03 18.40 -6.61
CA PHE A 89 15.35 19.68 -6.62
C PHE A 89 16.22 20.77 -6.00
N ARG A 90 16.00 22.01 -6.43
CA ARG A 90 16.85 23.16 -6.10
C ARG A 90 16.29 23.91 -4.89
N LEU A 91 17.02 23.90 -3.78
CA LEU A 91 16.71 24.64 -2.55
C LEU A 91 17.29 26.06 -2.61
N ARG A 92 16.42 27.07 -2.53
CA ARG A 92 16.82 28.47 -2.33
C ARG A 92 16.73 28.80 -0.85
N LEU A 93 17.87 28.73 -0.16
CA LEU A 93 17.96 29.05 1.27
C LEU A 93 18.38 30.51 1.44
N ALA A 94 18.26 31.05 2.66
CA ALA A 94 18.53 32.46 2.94
C ALA A 94 20.02 32.83 2.72
N ASP A 95 20.91 31.89 3.01
CA ASP A 95 22.37 32.06 3.01
C ASP A 95 23.07 31.32 1.87
N LYS A 96 22.42 30.35 1.24
CA LYS A 96 23.01 29.51 0.19
C LYS A 96 22.00 28.89 -0.77
N VAL A 97 22.51 28.22 -1.79
CA VAL A 97 21.74 27.31 -2.64
C VAL A 97 22.25 25.88 -2.41
N ALA A 98 21.32 24.92 -2.41
CA ALA A 98 21.64 23.50 -2.44
C ALA A 98 20.76 22.79 -3.48
N ILE A 99 21.26 21.69 -4.04
CA ILE A 99 20.51 20.79 -4.89
C ILE A 99 20.60 19.42 -4.25
N ARG A 100 19.47 18.93 -3.76
CA ARG A 100 19.35 17.68 -3.00
C ARG A 100 18.57 16.65 -3.80
N LYS A 101 18.93 15.38 -3.58
CA LYS A 101 18.38 14.21 -4.24
C LYS A 101 17.91 13.23 -3.16
N PRO A 102 16.71 13.45 -2.60
CA PRO A 102 16.17 12.53 -1.60
C PRO A 102 16.02 11.12 -2.20
N ASP A 103 16.11 10.08 -1.37
CA ASP A 103 15.91 8.71 -1.85
C ASP A 103 14.48 8.49 -2.36
N LEU A 104 13.50 9.08 -1.66
CA LEU A 104 12.15 9.27 -2.17
C LEU A 104 11.70 10.71 -2.00
N GLY A 105 11.03 11.22 -3.03
CA GLY A 105 10.25 12.44 -2.98
C GLY A 105 8.79 12.12 -3.28
N LEU A 106 7.86 12.85 -2.67
CA LEU A 106 6.44 12.76 -2.99
C LEU A 106 5.88 14.16 -3.19
N VAL A 107 5.11 14.32 -4.26
CA VAL A 107 4.47 15.58 -4.67
C VAL A 107 2.98 15.35 -4.69
N LEU A 108 2.22 16.03 -3.84
CA LEU A 108 0.75 15.97 -3.87
C LEU A 108 0.21 16.71 -5.09
N ASP A 109 -0.97 16.34 -5.57
CA ASP A 109 -1.66 17.09 -6.64
C ASP A 109 -2.05 18.51 -6.22
N SER A 110 -2.11 18.74 -4.91
CA SER A 110 -2.32 20.07 -4.32
C SER A 110 -1.05 20.93 -4.27
N ASN A 111 0.11 20.38 -4.65
CA ASN A 111 1.36 21.14 -4.71
C ASN A 111 1.25 22.24 -5.79
N PRO A 112 1.66 23.48 -5.49
CA PRO A 112 1.56 24.59 -6.45
C PRO A 112 2.38 24.37 -7.74
N ILE A 113 3.40 23.51 -7.69
CA ILE A 113 4.20 23.15 -8.86
C ILE A 113 4.01 21.64 -9.07
N PRO A 114 3.20 21.21 -10.05
CA PRO A 114 3.02 19.80 -10.33
C PRO A 114 4.34 19.20 -10.84
N LEU A 115 4.56 17.92 -10.55
CA LEU A 115 5.60 17.14 -11.21
C LEU A 115 5.14 16.80 -12.63
N ALA A 116 5.94 17.15 -13.63
CA ALA A 116 5.61 16.85 -15.03
C ALA A 116 6.25 15.52 -15.47
N ASP A 117 5.57 14.77 -16.35
CA ASP A 117 6.01 13.44 -16.82
C ASP A 117 7.43 13.40 -17.41
N LEU A 118 7.92 14.53 -17.95
CA LEU A 118 9.23 14.64 -18.59
C LEU A 118 10.27 15.37 -17.72
N ASP A 119 9.95 15.67 -16.46
CA ASP A 119 10.89 16.29 -15.54
C ASP A 119 12.06 15.35 -15.23
N ARG A 120 13.28 15.84 -15.49
CA ARG A 120 14.54 15.18 -15.07
C ARG A 120 15.06 15.69 -13.74
N SER A 121 14.52 16.83 -13.28
CA SER A 121 14.70 17.41 -11.96
C SER A 121 13.43 18.13 -11.59
N TYR A 122 13.01 18.01 -10.34
CA TYR A 122 11.78 18.62 -9.89
C TYR A 122 11.96 20.13 -9.69
N LYS A 123 10.99 20.90 -10.19
CA LYS A 123 11.03 22.37 -10.19
C LYS A 123 10.40 23.01 -8.95
N GLY A 124 9.64 22.22 -8.18
CA GLY A 124 9.00 22.64 -6.94
C GLY A 124 9.74 22.18 -5.70
N THR A 125 9.01 22.12 -4.60
CA THR A 125 9.45 21.60 -3.31
C THR A 125 8.67 20.34 -3.02
N PHE A 126 9.35 19.24 -2.69
CA PHE A 126 8.66 17.99 -2.34
C PHE A 126 7.83 18.19 -1.07
N ASP A 127 6.68 17.53 -1.02
CA ASP A 127 5.80 17.57 0.14
C ASP A 127 6.30 16.63 1.24
N LEU A 128 6.84 15.49 0.82
CA LEU A 128 7.54 14.54 1.67
C LEU A 128 8.89 14.19 1.03
N CYS A 129 9.96 14.33 1.81
CA CYS A 129 11.26 13.74 1.50
C CYS A 129 11.54 12.55 2.42
N VAL A 130 12.13 11.49 1.89
CA VAL A 130 12.58 10.32 2.65
C VAL A 130 14.05 10.06 2.34
N GLU A 131 14.84 9.79 3.37
CA GLU A 131 16.25 9.39 3.25
C GLU A 131 16.45 8.08 4.01
N ALA A 132 17.11 7.13 3.36
CA ALA A 132 17.74 5.98 3.97
C ALA A 132 19.08 6.44 4.56
N LEU A 133 19.21 6.39 5.89
CA LEU A 133 20.39 6.89 6.56
C LEU A 133 21.59 6.00 6.25
N SER A 134 22.65 6.62 5.73
CA SER A 134 23.98 6.02 5.68
C SER A 134 24.75 6.39 6.94
N ASP A 135 25.29 5.39 7.64
CA ASP A 135 25.88 5.53 8.97
C ASP A 135 27.35 5.07 9.01
N SER A 136 28.00 4.96 7.84
CA SER A 136 29.40 4.50 7.74
C SER A 136 30.38 5.50 8.34
N THR A 137 30.01 6.79 8.37
CA THR A 137 30.78 7.82 9.08
C THR A 137 29.89 8.78 9.89
N PRO A 138 30.42 9.41 10.97
CA PRO A 138 29.68 10.44 11.71
C PRO A 138 29.25 11.63 10.86
N ALA A 139 30.00 11.94 9.79
CA ALA A 139 29.68 13.03 8.88
C ALA A 139 28.43 12.73 8.05
N GLU A 140 28.25 11.49 7.61
CA GLU A 140 27.04 11.04 6.90
C GLU A 140 25.81 11.12 7.81
N ILE A 141 25.96 10.67 9.06
CA ILE A 141 24.89 10.78 10.07
C ILE A 141 24.48 12.24 10.27
N ALA A 142 25.44 13.14 10.51
CA ALA A 142 25.18 14.56 10.71
C ALA A 142 24.56 15.24 9.48
N ARG A 143 24.95 14.80 8.27
CA ARG A 143 24.41 15.33 7.02
C ARG A 143 22.90 15.13 6.96
N ASP A 144 22.39 13.93 7.18
CA ASP A 144 20.95 13.67 7.04
C ASP A 144 20.16 14.10 8.28
N THR A 145 20.71 13.89 9.49
CA THR A 145 20.00 14.21 10.75
C THR A 145 20.02 15.69 11.14
N GLU A 146 21.00 16.46 10.66
CA GLU A 146 21.15 17.88 11.00
C GLU A 146 21.11 18.79 9.78
N GLN A 147 21.99 18.58 8.80
CA GLN A 147 22.15 19.50 7.68
C GLN A 147 20.94 19.47 6.74
N LYS A 148 20.63 18.32 6.11
CA LYS A 148 19.46 18.16 5.24
C LYS A 148 18.17 18.45 5.99
N ARG A 149 18.07 18.06 7.26
CA ARG A 149 16.92 18.43 8.11
C ARG A 149 16.70 19.95 8.16
N ARG A 150 17.75 20.76 8.38
CA ARG A 150 17.65 22.24 8.40
C ARG A 150 17.33 22.80 7.01
N GLU A 151 17.95 22.25 5.97
CA GLU A 151 17.75 22.70 4.59
C GLU A 151 16.32 22.42 4.11
N TYR A 152 15.80 21.22 4.34
CA TYR A 152 14.41 20.85 4.04
C TYR A 152 13.40 21.66 4.86
N GLU A 153 13.66 21.88 6.16
CA GLU A 153 12.83 22.75 7.02
C GLU A 153 12.73 24.18 6.45
N ALA A 154 13.87 24.75 6.07
CA ALA A 154 13.96 26.10 5.53
C ALA A 154 13.37 26.20 4.11
N ALA A 155 13.53 25.16 3.29
CA ALA A 155 12.99 25.10 1.93
C ALA A 155 11.48 24.87 1.87
N GLY A 156 10.85 24.44 2.97
CA GLY A 156 9.40 24.27 3.05
C GLY A 156 8.90 22.85 2.76
N VAL A 157 9.78 21.84 2.78
CA VAL A 157 9.36 20.44 2.75
C VAL A 157 8.47 20.18 3.96
N ARG A 158 7.30 19.57 3.75
CA ARG A 158 6.25 19.52 4.78
C ARG A 158 6.44 18.35 5.74
N GLU A 159 6.90 17.20 5.26
CA GLU A 159 7.33 16.08 6.08
C GLU A 159 8.71 15.56 5.65
N TYR A 160 9.51 15.11 6.62
CA TYR A 160 10.84 14.55 6.36
C TYR A 160 11.08 13.31 7.20
N TYR A 161 11.35 12.18 6.53
CA TYR A 161 11.56 10.88 7.16
C TYR A 161 13.01 10.43 6.98
N ILE A 162 13.62 10.01 8.09
CA ILE A 162 14.94 9.37 8.12
C ILE A 162 14.73 7.92 8.53
N LEU A 163 15.00 7.01 7.61
CA LEU A 163 14.86 5.58 7.79
C LEU A 163 16.18 4.95 8.21
N HIS A 164 16.10 3.97 9.08
CA HIS A 164 17.24 3.15 9.47
C HIS A 164 16.74 1.80 10.02
N HIS A 165 17.55 0.75 9.87
CA HIS A 165 17.26 -0.56 10.45
C HIS A 165 17.36 -0.59 11.98
N GLU A 166 17.91 0.44 12.62
CA GLU A 166 17.86 0.60 14.08
C GLU A 166 16.88 1.71 14.46
N THR A 167 15.91 1.40 15.33
CA THR A 167 14.89 2.35 15.79
C THR A 167 15.48 3.62 16.40
N ARG A 168 16.65 3.55 17.05
CA ARG A 168 17.32 4.72 17.65
C ARG A 168 17.69 5.80 16.64
N TRP A 169 17.84 5.45 15.36
CA TRP A 169 18.22 6.37 14.28
C TRP A 169 17.03 6.85 13.44
N GLN A 170 15.88 6.18 13.53
CA GLN A 170 14.67 6.58 12.81
C GLN A 170 14.15 7.92 13.31
N ARG A 171 13.82 8.84 12.39
CA ARG A 171 13.23 10.15 12.72
C ARG A 171 12.15 10.52 11.73
N PHE A 172 11.07 11.11 12.22
CA PHE A 172 9.94 11.54 11.39
C PHE A 172 9.55 12.95 11.83
N TYR A 173 9.64 13.89 10.91
CA TYR A 173 9.41 15.29 11.18
C TYR A 173 8.26 15.84 10.33
N ARG A 174 7.46 16.71 10.92
CA ARG A 174 6.45 17.53 10.24
C ARG A 174 6.74 19.01 10.44
N ARG A 175 6.60 19.79 9.39
CA ARG A 175 6.74 21.25 9.41
C ARG A 175 5.44 21.87 9.90
N ASN A 176 5.49 22.59 11.00
CA ASN A 176 4.34 23.30 11.54
C ASN A 176 4.09 24.63 10.80
N ALA A 177 3.01 25.33 11.18
CA ALA A 177 2.63 26.62 10.58
C ALA A 177 3.68 27.74 10.77
N PHE A 178 4.56 27.62 11.77
CA PHE A 178 5.69 28.55 11.98
C PHE A 178 6.92 28.20 11.14
N GLY A 179 6.81 27.16 10.31
CA GLY A 179 7.87 26.71 9.44
C GLY A 179 8.99 25.94 10.12
N ARG A 180 8.71 25.32 11.27
CA ARG A 180 9.68 24.54 12.04
C ARG A 180 9.30 23.07 12.07
N TYR A 181 10.29 22.19 12.00
CA TYR A 181 10.08 20.76 12.17
C TYR A 181 9.85 20.40 13.64
N GLN A 182 8.87 19.53 13.84
CA GLN A 182 8.59 18.84 15.09
C GLN A 182 8.49 17.34 14.83
N PRO A 183 8.86 16.48 15.80
CA PRO A 183 8.62 15.04 15.69
C PRO A 183 7.13 14.77 15.46
N ILE A 184 6.82 13.82 14.58
CA ILE A 184 5.43 13.38 14.35
C ILE A 184 5.02 12.50 15.54
N PRO A 185 3.94 12.84 16.27
CA PRO A 185 3.43 11.98 17.33
C PRO A 185 2.85 10.70 16.74
N THR A 186 2.94 9.61 17.49
CA THR A 186 2.32 8.34 17.14
C THR A 186 1.17 8.04 18.10
N ASP A 187 0.17 7.33 17.59
CA ASP A 187 -0.91 6.76 18.39
C ASP A 187 -0.75 5.24 18.38
N GLU A 188 -0.56 4.64 19.56
CA GLU A 188 -0.24 3.21 19.71
C GLU A 188 0.89 2.71 18.76
N GLY A 189 1.88 3.58 18.49
CA GLY A 189 2.99 3.27 17.58
C GLY A 189 2.69 3.43 16.09
N VAL A 190 1.47 3.83 15.72
CA VAL A 190 1.07 4.20 14.36
C VAL A 190 1.42 5.66 14.11
N LEU A 191 2.26 5.91 13.11
CA LEU A 191 2.45 7.22 12.53
C LEU A 191 1.34 7.49 11.52
N GLN A 192 0.72 8.66 11.61
CA GLN A 192 -0.24 9.15 10.62
C GLN A 192 0.28 10.47 10.01
N SER A 193 0.37 10.51 8.69
CA SER A 193 0.72 11.72 7.97
C SER A 193 -0.47 12.69 7.95
N GLU A 194 -0.21 13.97 8.25
CA GLU A 194 -1.18 15.05 8.02
C GLU A 194 -0.94 15.72 6.66
N VAL A 195 0.23 15.49 6.06
CA VAL A 195 0.58 16.03 4.74
C VAL A 195 0.01 15.15 3.64
N VAL A 196 0.14 13.83 3.77
CA VAL A 196 -0.33 12.82 2.80
C VAL A 196 -1.60 12.17 3.36
N PRO A 197 -2.80 12.63 2.99
CA PRO A 197 -4.03 12.26 3.68
C PRO A 197 -4.33 10.76 3.60
N GLY A 198 -4.47 10.10 4.75
CA GLY A 198 -4.75 8.66 4.82
C GLY A 198 -3.50 7.78 4.84
N LEU A 199 -2.30 8.31 4.57
CA LEU A 199 -1.06 7.56 4.75
C LEU A 199 -0.78 7.36 6.24
N ARG A 200 -0.61 6.09 6.63
CA ARG A 200 -0.27 5.69 7.99
C ARG A 200 0.47 4.37 8.02
N PHE A 201 1.32 4.17 9.02
CA PHE A 201 2.04 2.91 9.23
C PHE A 201 2.54 2.78 10.67
N ARG A 202 2.74 1.55 11.13
CA ARG A 202 3.36 1.31 12.44
C ARG A 202 4.88 1.44 12.33
N LEU A 203 5.49 2.15 13.27
CA LEU A 203 6.95 2.27 13.31
C LEU A 203 7.64 0.93 13.52
N GLU A 204 7.02 -0.01 14.25
CA GLU A 204 7.55 -1.37 14.41
C GLU A 204 7.55 -2.17 13.10
N ASP A 205 6.68 -1.84 12.16
CA ASP A 205 6.59 -2.55 10.88
C ASP A 205 7.71 -2.15 9.91
N LEU A 206 8.41 -1.05 10.16
CA LEU A 206 9.69 -0.76 9.50
C LEU A 206 10.73 -1.86 9.77
N GLN A 207 10.64 -2.52 10.94
CA GLN A 207 11.50 -3.64 11.32
C GLN A 207 10.91 -4.99 10.93
N ARG A 208 9.61 -5.19 11.19
CA ARG A 208 8.95 -6.48 10.91
C ARG A 208 8.74 -6.73 9.42
N GLN A 209 8.53 -5.66 8.65
CA GLN A 209 8.34 -5.67 7.21
C GLN A 209 7.25 -6.67 6.76
N PRO A 210 6.00 -6.56 7.28
CA PRO A 210 4.92 -7.46 6.90
C PRO A 210 4.69 -7.42 5.40
N GLY A 211 4.52 -8.59 4.80
CA GLY A 211 4.19 -8.71 3.38
C GLY A 211 2.73 -8.33 3.07
N PRO A 212 2.36 -8.18 1.79
CA PRO A 212 1.03 -7.73 1.38
C PRO A 212 -0.12 -8.53 1.99
N THR A 213 0.01 -9.87 2.07
CA THR A 213 -1.03 -10.74 2.65
C THR A 213 -1.37 -10.38 4.10
N ALA A 214 -0.36 -10.08 4.92
CA ALA A 214 -0.59 -9.69 6.31
C ALA A 214 -1.16 -8.26 6.41
N MET A 215 -0.68 -7.34 5.56
CA MET A 215 -1.16 -5.96 5.54
C MET A 215 -2.64 -5.84 5.12
N ILE A 216 -3.09 -6.67 4.18
CA ILE A 216 -4.48 -6.68 3.72
C ILE A 216 -5.48 -6.95 4.86
N GLU A 217 -5.09 -7.77 5.84
CA GLU A 217 -5.95 -8.16 6.96
C GLU A 217 -5.80 -7.24 8.18
N ASP A 218 -4.87 -6.29 8.11
CA ASP A 218 -4.54 -5.38 9.18
C ASP A 218 -5.28 -4.05 9.04
N ALA A 219 -6.04 -3.65 10.06
CA ALA A 219 -6.84 -2.42 10.02
C ALA A 219 -6.04 -1.14 9.70
N VAL A 220 -4.74 -1.07 10.01
CA VAL A 220 -3.89 0.09 9.66
C VAL A 220 -3.71 0.20 8.15
N TYR A 221 -3.51 -0.91 7.45
CA TYR A 221 -3.13 -0.95 6.04
C TYR A 221 -4.27 -1.32 5.09
N ALA A 222 -5.25 -2.11 5.55
CA ALA A 222 -6.39 -2.59 4.77
C ALA A 222 -7.12 -1.52 3.93
N PRO A 223 -7.27 -0.24 4.39
CA PRO A 223 -7.93 0.78 3.57
C PRO A 223 -7.22 1.11 2.25
N PHE A 224 -5.92 0.83 2.14
CA PHE A 224 -5.11 1.24 0.99
C PHE A 224 -4.17 0.16 0.43
N VAL A 225 -4.07 -1.01 1.07
CA VAL A 225 -3.34 -2.15 0.51
C VAL A 225 -4.30 -3.10 -0.21
N LEU A 226 -4.27 -3.04 -1.54
CA LEU A 226 -5.03 -3.91 -2.45
C LEU A 226 -6.54 -4.04 -2.11
N PRO A 227 -7.27 -2.93 -1.90
CA PRO A 227 -8.67 -2.99 -1.46
C PRO A 227 -9.60 -3.67 -2.48
N LYS A 228 -9.26 -3.63 -3.78
CA LYS A 228 -10.01 -4.37 -4.80
C LYS A 228 -9.92 -5.89 -4.59
N TRP A 229 -8.73 -6.39 -4.25
CA TRP A 229 -8.52 -7.81 -3.98
C TRP A 229 -9.35 -8.30 -2.79
N GLN A 230 -9.48 -7.46 -1.74
CA GLN A 230 -10.34 -7.76 -0.59
C GLN A 230 -11.80 -7.94 -1.02
N ARG A 231 -12.34 -7.00 -1.81
CA ARG A 231 -13.72 -7.07 -2.32
C ARG A 231 -13.91 -8.29 -3.21
N ASP A 232 -12.98 -8.56 -4.13
CA ASP A 232 -13.07 -9.72 -5.03
C ASP A 232 -13.07 -11.04 -4.23
N ARG A 233 -12.25 -11.14 -3.17
CA ARG A 233 -12.23 -12.28 -2.24
C ARG A 233 -13.56 -12.45 -1.50
N GLU A 234 -14.12 -11.36 -0.98
CA GLU A 234 -15.42 -11.36 -0.29
C GLU A 234 -16.56 -11.80 -1.22
N VAL A 235 -16.60 -11.29 -2.45
CA VAL A 235 -17.58 -11.69 -3.47
C VAL A 235 -17.49 -13.20 -3.74
N LEU A 236 -16.28 -13.72 -3.96
CA LEU A 236 -16.06 -15.15 -4.19
C LEU A 236 -16.49 -16.01 -2.99
N GLU A 237 -16.28 -15.52 -1.77
CA GLU A 237 -16.68 -16.25 -0.56
C GLU A 237 -18.21 -16.24 -0.37
N VAL A 238 -18.87 -15.11 -0.65
CA VAL A 238 -20.34 -15.03 -0.66
C VAL A 238 -20.93 -15.96 -1.71
N GLU A 239 -20.39 -15.96 -2.93
CA GLU A 239 -20.83 -16.87 -4.00
C GLU A 239 -20.64 -18.34 -3.61
N ARG A 240 -19.50 -18.69 -2.99
CA ARG A 240 -19.25 -20.05 -2.51
C ARG A 240 -20.26 -20.49 -1.47
N ARG A 241 -20.55 -19.62 -0.48
CA ARG A 241 -21.54 -19.90 0.58
C ARG A 241 -22.95 -20.03 0.00
N ALA A 242 -23.32 -19.18 -0.97
CA ALA A 242 -24.60 -19.26 -1.65
C ALA A 242 -24.77 -20.57 -2.45
N ARG A 243 -23.72 -21.02 -3.14
CA ARG A 243 -23.73 -22.32 -3.86
C ARG A 243 -23.89 -23.49 -2.89
N ALA A 244 -23.14 -23.50 -1.79
CA ALA A 244 -23.24 -24.55 -0.78
C ALA A 244 -24.65 -24.61 -0.15
N PHE A 245 -25.25 -23.46 0.13
CA PHE A 245 -26.62 -23.40 0.66
C PHE A 245 -27.66 -23.90 -0.36
N ALA A 246 -27.52 -23.51 -1.63
CA ALA A 246 -28.41 -23.97 -2.70
C ALA A 246 -28.31 -25.48 -2.93
N GLU A 247 -27.10 -26.04 -2.85
CA GLU A 247 -26.85 -27.49 -2.93
C GLU A 247 -27.51 -28.21 -1.75
N GLN A 248 -27.31 -27.72 -0.52
CA GLN A 248 -27.94 -28.29 0.67
C GLN A 248 -29.48 -28.22 0.61
N ALA A 249 -30.05 -27.11 0.14
CA ALA A 249 -31.50 -26.96 -0.03
C ALA A 249 -32.05 -27.92 -1.08
N ARG A 250 -31.30 -28.15 -2.17
CA ARG A 250 -31.65 -29.13 -3.20
C ARG A 250 -31.64 -30.54 -2.64
N GLU A 251 -30.59 -30.93 -1.91
CA GLU A 251 -30.51 -32.25 -1.26
C GLU A 251 -31.66 -32.48 -0.28
N GLN A 252 -31.99 -31.48 0.54
CA GLN A 252 -33.13 -31.56 1.46
C GLN A 252 -34.47 -31.71 0.73
N SER A 253 -34.66 -30.97 -0.38
CA SER A 253 -35.85 -31.10 -1.21
C SER A 253 -35.95 -32.47 -1.88
N GLU A 254 -34.83 -33.03 -2.36
CA GLU A 254 -34.79 -34.37 -2.95
C GLU A 254 -35.10 -35.45 -1.90
N GLN A 255 -34.56 -35.33 -0.68
CA GLN A 255 -34.88 -36.23 0.44
C GLN A 255 -36.34 -36.14 0.86
N ALA A 256 -36.89 -34.93 0.99
CA ALA A 256 -38.30 -34.72 1.32
C ALA A 256 -39.23 -35.32 0.25
N TYR A 257 -38.88 -35.17 -1.02
CA TYR A 257 -39.61 -35.79 -2.13
C TYR A 257 -39.57 -37.31 -2.06
N GLN A 258 -38.40 -37.92 -1.83
CA GLN A 258 -38.27 -39.37 -1.67
C GLN A 258 -39.07 -39.91 -0.48
N GLN A 259 -39.08 -39.19 0.65
CA GLN A 259 -39.88 -39.55 1.82
C GLN A 259 -41.38 -39.45 1.53
N ALA A 260 -41.81 -38.40 0.83
CA ALA A 260 -43.21 -38.23 0.44
C ALA A 260 -43.68 -39.32 -0.55
N GLU A 261 -42.86 -39.68 -1.53
CA GLU A 261 -43.15 -40.79 -2.45
C GLU A 261 -43.24 -42.14 -1.73
N LEU A 262 -42.32 -42.41 -0.80
CA LEU A 262 -42.37 -43.63 0.01
C LEU A 262 -43.64 -43.68 0.87
N ALA A 263 -44.00 -42.57 1.52
CA ALA A 263 -45.22 -42.47 2.30
C ALA A 263 -46.48 -42.67 1.44
N ARG A 264 -46.49 -42.15 0.20
CA ARG A 264 -47.59 -42.38 -0.75
C ARG A 264 -47.72 -43.85 -1.09
N GLN A 265 -46.61 -44.51 -1.45
CA GLN A 265 -46.61 -45.95 -1.77
C GLN A 265 -47.09 -46.80 -0.60
N GLN A 266 -46.67 -46.48 0.64
CA GLN A 266 -47.14 -47.16 1.84
C GLN A 266 -48.64 -46.95 2.08
N ALA A 267 -49.15 -45.73 1.88
CA ALA A 267 -50.57 -45.44 2.00
C ALA A 267 -51.41 -46.18 0.95
N GLU A 268 -50.96 -46.23 -0.31
CA GLU A 268 -51.60 -46.99 -1.39
C GLU A 268 -51.65 -48.50 -1.07
N GLN A 269 -50.53 -49.06 -0.56
CA GLN A 269 -50.49 -50.47 -0.12
C GLN A 269 -51.43 -50.74 1.06
N ALA A 270 -51.47 -49.85 2.06
CA ALA A 270 -52.34 -49.99 3.21
C ALA A 270 -53.83 -49.90 2.81
N LEU A 271 -54.17 -49.00 1.89
CA LEU A 271 -55.53 -48.90 1.34
C LEU A 271 -55.92 -50.20 0.63
N HIS A 272 -55.05 -50.73 -0.23
CA HIS A 272 -55.32 -51.99 -0.93
C HIS A 272 -55.50 -53.17 0.03
N GLN A 273 -54.68 -53.27 1.08
CA GLN A 273 -54.83 -54.30 2.12
C GLN A 273 -56.15 -54.15 2.88
N ALA A 274 -56.54 -52.92 3.23
CA ALA A 274 -57.81 -52.66 3.90
C ALA A 274 -59.02 -53.03 3.03
N GLU A 275 -58.97 -52.74 1.72
CA GLU A 275 -60.00 -53.16 0.75
C GLU A 275 -60.11 -54.68 0.66
N GLN A 276 -58.98 -55.40 0.62
CA GLN A 276 -58.96 -56.87 0.61
C GLN A 276 -59.56 -57.46 1.88
N LEU A 277 -59.19 -56.95 3.06
CA LEU A 277 -59.75 -57.38 4.34
C LEU A 277 -61.26 -57.13 4.41
N ALA A 278 -61.72 -55.94 4.00
CA ALA A 278 -63.13 -55.61 3.98
C ALA A 278 -63.93 -56.51 3.01
N GLN A 279 -63.32 -56.91 1.89
CA GLN A 279 -63.92 -57.86 0.95
C GLN A 279 -64.02 -59.27 1.56
N GLN A 280 -62.96 -59.75 2.22
CA GLN A 280 -62.98 -61.02 2.94
C GLN A 280 -64.05 -61.05 4.04
N GLU A 281 -64.15 -60.00 4.86
CA GLU A 281 -65.21 -59.89 5.88
C GLU A 281 -66.61 -59.92 5.28
N ARG A 282 -66.82 -59.26 4.13
CA ARG A 282 -68.11 -59.31 3.42
C ARG A 282 -68.43 -60.71 2.92
N GLU A 283 -67.45 -61.42 2.38
CA GLU A 283 -67.59 -62.80 1.90
C GLU A 283 -67.86 -63.77 3.05
N GLU A 284 -67.13 -63.67 4.16
CA GLU A 284 -67.36 -64.47 5.37
C GLU A 284 -68.75 -64.22 5.95
N LYS A 285 -69.16 -62.94 6.06
CA LYS A 285 -70.50 -62.58 6.54
C LYS A 285 -71.60 -63.10 5.62
N ALA A 286 -71.41 -63.04 4.30
CA ALA A 286 -72.33 -63.61 3.33
C ALA A 286 -72.42 -65.14 3.45
N ALA A 287 -71.29 -65.81 3.64
CA ALA A 287 -71.23 -67.26 3.87
C ALA A 287 -71.96 -67.66 5.17
N LEU A 288 -71.71 -66.96 6.28
CA LEU A 288 -72.41 -67.15 7.55
C LEU A 288 -73.92 -66.95 7.43
N LEU A 289 -74.36 -65.92 6.69
CA LEU A 289 -75.78 -65.68 6.43
C LEU A 289 -76.41 -66.78 5.58
N ALA A 290 -75.69 -67.28 4.57
CA ALA A 290 -76.14 -68.40 3.75
C ALA A 290 -76.24 -69.71 4.56
N GLU A 291 -75.28 -69.97 5.45
CA GLU A 291 -75.26 -71.10 6.39
C GLU A 291 -76.47 -71.02 7.36
N LEU A 292 -76.70 -69.85 7.96
CA LEU A 292 -77.87 -69.58 8.82
C LEU A 292 -79.20 -69.75 8.09
N ALA A 293 -79.28 -69.34 6.83
CA ALA A 293 -80.46 -69.53 6.00
C ALA A 293 -80.71 -71.02 5.70
N ARG A 294 -79.66 -71.82 5.45
CA ARG A 294 -79.75 -73.28 5.33
C ARG A 294 -80.25 -73.93 6.61
N LEU A 295 -79.72 -73.52 7.77
CA LEU A 295 -80.13 -74.04 9.08
C LEU A 295 -81.58 -73.67 9.45
N ARG A 296 -82.09 -72.52 8.99
CA ARG A 296 -83.49 -72.09 9.18
C ARG A 296 -84.48 -72.69 8.17
N GLY A 297 -84.00 -73.18 7.03
CA GLY A 297 -84.81 -73.88 6.01
C GLY A 297 -84.99 -75.38 6.26
N VAL A 298 -84.40 -75.91 7.35
CA VAL A 298 -84.62 -77.26 7.85
C VAL A 298 -85.50 -77.14 9.10
N SER A 299 -86.79 -76.94 8.92
CA SER A 299 -87.83 -77.19 9.93
C SER A 299 -89.17 -77.47 9.28
#